data_AF-A0AAQ1KHC2-F1
#
_entry.id   AF-A0AAQ1KHC2-F1
#
_cell.length_a   1.000
_cell.length_b   1.000
_cell.length_c   1.000
_cell.angle_alpha   90.00
_cell.angle_beta   90.00
_cell.angle_gamma   90.00
#
_symmetry.space_group_name_H-M   'P 1'
#
loop_
_entity.id
_entity.type
_entity.pdbx_description
1 polymer ?
#
loop_
_entity_poly.entity_id
_entity_poly.type
_entity_poly.pdbx_seq_one_letter_code
_entity_poly.pdbx_strand_id
1 'polypeptide(L)' 'MPAICAMSHNQAVRALRLRLEEKGKAGKQIICAAMRKLLQIAYGVLKSGQPYNVELALARG' A
#
# COMPACT_ATOMS: atom_id res chain seq x y z
N MET A 1 -6.30 -6.70 11.79
CA MET A 1 -5.67 -5.38 11.52
C MET A 1 -5.60 -5.15 10.01
N PRO A 2 -6.19 -4.07 9.48
CA PRO A 2 -6.36 -3.85 8.04
C PRO A 2 -5.04 -3.74 7.25
N ALA A 3 -4.02 -3.12 7.83
CA ALA A 3 -2.69 -3.02 7.20
C ALA A 3 -2.04 -4.40 6.98
N ILE A 4 -2.19 -5.31 7.95
CA ILE A 4 -1.61 -6.66 7.88
C ILE A 4 -2.30 -7.48 6.79
N CYS A 5 -3.65 -7.46 6.74
CA CYS A 5 -4.40 -8.12 5.67
C CYS A 5 -4.05 -7.54 4.29
N ALA A 6 -3.93 -6.22 4.17
CA ALA A 6 -3.57 -5.59 2.91
C ALA A 6 -2.17 -5.98 2.41
N MET A 7 -1.19 -6.16 3.29
CA MET A 7 0.14 -6.64 2.91
C MET A 7 0.12 -8.05 2.30
N SER A 8 -0.90 -8.87 2.58
CA SER A 8 -1.05 -10.21 1.99
C SER A 8 -1.90 -10.21 0.72
N HIS A 9 -3.01 -9.45 0.72
CA HIS A 9 -4.03 -9.53 -0.34
C HIS A 9 -3.98 -8.39 -1.37
N ASN A 10 -3.44 -7.23 -1.01
CA ASN A 10 -3.36 -6.10 -1.92
C ASN A 10 -1.96 -6.03 -2.56
N GLN A 11 -1.88 -6.25 -3.88
CA GLN A 11 -0.62 -6.31 -4.61
C GLN A 11 0.23 -5.04 -4.47
N ALA A 12 -0.39 -3.85 -4.48
CA ALA A 12 0.33 -2.58 -4.32
C ALA A 12 0.93 -2.42 -2.91
N VAL A 13 0.20 -2.83 -1.88
CA VAL A 13 0.68 -2.78 -0.49
C VAL A 13 1.72 -3.88 -0.24
N ARG A 14 1.57 -5.06 -0.83
CA ARG A 14 2.57 -6.14 -0.78
C ARG A 14 3.88 -5.71 -1.44
N ALA A 15 3.81 -5.09 -2.61
CA ALA A 15 5.00 -4.57 -3.30
C ALA A 15 5.71 -3.50 -2.46
N LEU A 16 4.95 -2.61 -1.80
CA LEU A 16 5.52 -1.62 -0.87
C LEU A 16 6.23 -2.31 0.31
N ARG A 17 5.61 -3.33 0.91
CA ARG A 17 6.22 -4.11 2.00
C ARG A 17 7.56 -4.71 1.56
N LEU A 18 7.58 -5.45 0.45
CA LEU A 18 8.79 -6.12 -0.04
C LEU A 18 9.93 -5.11 -0.28
N ARG A 19 9.64 -4.00 -0.96
CA ARG A 19 10.62 -2.92 -1.21
C ARG A 19 11.19 -2.31 0.08
N LEU A 20 10.41 -2.27 1.17
CA LEU A 20 10.87 -1.72 2.44
C LEU A 20 11.61 -2.77 3.29
N GLU A 21 11.22 -4.04 3.21
CA GLU A 21 11.95 -5.17 3.80
C GLU A 21 13.34 -5.30 3.18
N GLU A 22 13.46 -5.24 1.85
CA GLU A 22 14.74 -5.23 1.13
C GLU A 22 15.65 -4.06 1.55
N LYS A 23 15.05 -2.93 1.94
CA LYS A 23 15.77 -1.76 2.45
C LYS A 23 16.07 -1.83 3.96
N GLY A 24 15.81 -2.98 4.60
CA GLY A 24 16.07 -3.20 6.03
C GLY A 24 15.22 -2.34 6.96
N LYS A 25 14.03 -1.89 6.54
CA LYS A 25 13.15 -1.07 7.39
C LYS A 25 12.52 -1.91 8.49
N ALA A 26 12.33 -1.29 9.66
CA ALA A 26 11.72 -1.97 10.79
C ALA A 26 10.24 -2.30 10.53
N GLY A 27 9.75 -3.42 11.08
CA GLY A 27 8.37 -3.89 10.86
C GLY A 27 7.28 -2.84 11.16
N LYS A 28 7.45 -2.05 12.23
CA LYS A 28 6.52 -0.95 12.55
C LYS A 28 6.52 0.15 11.47
N GLN A 29 7.68 0.47 10.89
CA GLN A 29 7.78 1.46 9.81
C GLN A 29 7.05 0.96 8.54
N ILE A 30 7.17 -0.33 8.25
CA ILE A 30 6.47 -0.97 7.12
C ILE A 30 4.95 -0.90 7.33
N ILE A 31 4.47 -1.22 8.54
CA ILE A 31 3.04 -1.13 8.87
C ILE A 31 2.53 0.30 8.71
N CYS A 32 3.24 1.30 9.23
CA CYS A 32 2.88 2.72 9.07
C CYS A 32 2.83 3.12 7.58
N ALA A 33 3.80 2.69 6.77
CA ALA A 33 3.81 2.95 5.33
C ALA A 33 2.62 2.28 4.62
N ALA A 34 2.28 1.05 4.98
CA ALA A 34 1.11 0.34 4.47
C ALA A 34 -0.20 1.07 4.82
N MET A 35 -0.36 1.54 6.06
CA MET A 35 -1.53 2.34 6.48
C MET A 35 -1.66 3.63 5.66
N ARG A 36 -0.56 4.36 5.48
CA ARG A 36 -0.55 5.59 4.65
C ARG A 36 -0.93 5.29 3.20
N LYS A 37 -0.42 4.20 2.63
CA LYS A 37 -0.73 3.80 1.25
C LYS A 37 -2.20 3.44 1.08
N LEU A 38 -2.79 2.74 2.05
CA LEU A 38 -4.22 2.43 2.04
C LEU A 38 -5.09 3.69 2.06
N LEU A 39 -4.74 4.67 2.89
CA LEU A 39 -5.45 5.95 2.94
C LEU A 39 -5.37 6.70 1.61
N GLN A 40 -4.18 6.72 0.99
CA GLN A 40 -4.00 7.33 -0.34
C GLN A 40 -4.82 6.65 -1.42
N ILE A 41 -4.92 5.32 -1.40
CA ILE A 41 -5.74 4.55 -2.34
C ILE A 41 -7.22 4.92 -2.16
N ALA A 42 -7.73 4.87 -0.94
CA ALA A 42 -9.12 5.20 -0.64
C ALA A 42 -9.44 6.66 -1.05
N TYR A 43 -8.56 7.60 -0.70
CA TYR A 43 -8.69 8.99 -1.10
C TYR A 43 -8.66 9.16 -2.63
N GLY A 44 -7.77 8.47 -3.33
CA GLY A 44 -7.67 8.52 -4.79
C GLY A 44 -8.95 8.04 -5.48
N VAL A 45 -9.53 6.94 -5.01
CA VAL A 45 -10.82 6.41 -5.51
C VAL A 45 -11.93 7.42 -5.28
N LEU A 46 -12.08 7.91 -4.05
CA LEU A 46 -13.14 8.86 -3.70
C LEU A 46 -13.02 10.19 -4.45
N LYS A 47 -11.79 10.69 -4.62
CA LYS A 47 -11.54 11.96 -5.31
C LYS A 47 -11.74 11.87 -6.82
N SER A 48 -11.30 10.78 -7.45
CA SER A 48 -11.38 10.61 -8.90
C SER A 48 -12.74 10.08 -9.37
N GLY A 49 -13.50 9.45 -8.47
CA GLY A 49 -14.73 8.73 -8.82
C GLY A 49 -14.47 7.46 -9.65
N GLN A 50 -13.21 7.10 -9.88
CA GLN A 50 -12.84 5.91 -10.63
C GLN A 50 -12.70 4.71 -9.70
N PRO A 51 -13.12 3.51 -10.12
CA PRO A 51 -12.90 2.28 -9.37
C PRO A 51 -11.42 2.05 -9.05
N TYR A 52 -11.16 1.31 -7.98
CA TYR A 52 -9.81 0.91 -7.61
C TYR A 52 -9.10 0.19 -8.78
N ASN A 53 -7.94 0.70 -9.16
CA ASN A 53 -7.08 0.09 -10.17
C ASN A 53 -5.72 -0.24 -9.55
N VAL A 54 -5.31 -1.50 -9.65
CA VAL A 54 -4.06 -2.02 -9.08
C VAL A 54 -2.83 -1.38 -9.71
N GLU A 55 -2.85 -1.11 -11.02
CA GLU A 55 -1.71 -0.51 -11.74
C GLU A 55 -1.46 0.94 -11.29
N LEU A 56 -2.53 1.70 -11.07
CA LEU A 56 -2.45 3.05 -10.51
C LEU A 56 -2.00 3.04 -9.04
N ALA A 57 -2.37 1.99 -8.31
CA ALA A 57 -1.98 1.83 -6.91
C ALA A 57 -0.52 1.38 -6.76
N LEU A 58 0.03 0.66 -7.75
CA LEU A 58 1.45 0.29 -7.79
C LEU A 58 2.30 1.57 -7.89
N ALA A 59 3.17 1.80 -6.91
CA ALA A 59 4.11 2.91 -7.00
C ALA A 59 5.10 2.62 -8.13
N ARG A 60 5.10 3.45 -9.19
CA ARG A 60 6.16 3.43 -10.21
C ARG A 60 7.51 3.52 -9.49
N GLY A 61 8.39 2.58 -9.86
CA GLY A 61 9.70 2.36 -9.24
C GLY A 61 10.51 3.62 -9.17
#